data_AF-A0AAV9QL80-F1
#
_entry.id   AF-A0AAV9QL80-F1
#
_cell.length_a   1.000
_cell.length_b   1.000
_cell.length_c   1.000
_cell.angle_alpha   90.00
_cell.angle_beta   90.00
_cell.angle_gamma   90.00
#
_symmetry.space_group_name_H-M   'P 1'
#
loop_
_entity.id
_entity.type
_entity.pdbx_description
1 polymer ?
#
loop_
_entity_poly.entity_id
_entity_poly.type
_entity_poly.pdbx_seq_one_letter_code
_entity_poly.pdbx_strand_id
1 'polypeptide(L)'
;MAAHHVLDDYYLAITLLVTVGYQLLGFSIAFTCQFDKLTDFAGGTNFIVLSVLTLSLSPTHTARQILASTFLALWALRLSGFLLFRILKTGHDTRFDDKRSRFFPFLGFWTFQALWVWTVSLPVTILNSPRVTSESHGGHPAFGTPADIVGIIMYAVGFLVEAVADVQKYRFRSLSNDNNSSSRSNTCDVGLFSWSRHPNYFGEILVQFAIFTLAISPSAYGYISPSEDGGAYAAQYISILGAVFLTALLLFVSGLTLQERPGAKKKFEKDGPAGDGWLRYKDWLDRTSILIPMPPAVWRRLPTVVKRTVGCEWPMYVFKPERDADMKNVQRRREEEGRQRVESQDGLMSGS
;
A
#
# COMPACT_ATOMS: atom_id res chain seq x y z
N MET A 1 30.45 17.57 14.15
CA MET A 1 30.93 16.19 14.38
C MET A 1 31.41 15.67 13.04
N ALA A 2 32.53 14.94 13.00
CA ALA A 2 33.09 14.45 11.73
C ALA A 2 32.10 13.51 11.03
N ALA A 3 32.01 13.57 9.70
CA ALA A 3 31.22 12.64 8.91
C ALA A 3 31.65 11.20 9.22
N HIS A 4 30.76 10.40 9.81
CA HIS A 4 31.03 8.98 10.05
C HIS A 4 30.89 8.23 8.72
N HIS A 5 31.99 8.14 7.99
CA HIS A 5 32.14 7.19 6.89
C HIS A 5 32.07 5.79 7.49
N VAL A 6 31.04 5.01 7.11
CA VAL A 6 30.85 3.66 7.64
C VAL A 6 31.33 2.62 6.64
N LEU A 7 30.66 2.53 5.49
CA LEU A 7 31.00 1.60 4.38
C LEU A 7 30.95 2.29 3.02
N ASP A 8 30.10 3.31 2.89
CA ASP A 8 29.96 4.16 1.72
C ASP A 8 29.41 5.53 2.17
N ASP A 9 29.57 6.55 1.32
CA ASP A 9 29.16 7.93 1.64
C ASP A 9 27.65 8.20 1.48
N TYR A 10 26.87 7.20 1.04
CA TYR A 10 25.42 7.29 0.83
C TYR A 10 24.62 6.46 1.84
N TYR A 11 25.29 5.75 2.76
CA TYR A 11 24.71 4.75 3.66
C TYR A 11 23.98 3.60 2.97
N LEU A 12 24.22 3.36 1.69
CA LEU A 12 23.53 2.32 0.92
C LEU A 12 23.96 0.92 1.34
N ALA A 13 25.26 0.69 1.53
CA ALA A 13 25.80 -0.61 1.91
C ALA A 13 25.40 -1.00 3.32
N ILE A 14 25.52 -0.07 4.29
CA ILE A 14 25.16 -0.36 5.68
C ILE A 14 23.66 -0.63 5.82
N THR A 15 22.80 0.16 5.16
CA THR A 15 21.35 -0.06 5.20
C THR A 15 20.96 -1.36 4.49
N LEU A 16 21.64 -1.74 3.41
CA LEU A 16 21.40 -3.01 2.73
C LEU A 16 21.79 -4.19 3.63
N LEU A 17 22.96 -4.17 4.24
CA LEU A 17 23.44 -5.24 5.13
C LEU A 17 22.53 -5.41 6.35
N VAL A 18 22.14 -4.31 6.99
CA VAL A 18 21.19 -4.33 8.11
C VAL A 18 19.84 -4.88 7.65
N THR A 19 19.34 -4.45 6.49
CA THR A 19 18.07 -4.96 5.93
C THR A 19 18.15 -6.46 5.68
N VAL A 20 19.19 -6.93 5.01
CA VAL A 20 19.38 -8.36 4.69
C VAL A 20 19.50 -9.18 5.97
N GLY A 21 20.36 -8.77 6.91
CA GLY A 21 20.53 -9.45 8.20
C GLY A 21 19.22 -9.52 9.00
N TYR A 22 18.50 -8.40 9.08
CA TYR A 22 17.23 -8.32 9.80
C TYR A 22 16.15 -9.23 9.17
N GLN A 23 16.04 -9.23 7.84
CA GLN A 23 15.05 -10.02 7.12
C GLN A 23 15.39 -11.51 7.14
N LEU A 24 16.68 -11.88 7.05
CA LEU A 24 17.11 -13.28 7.17
C LEU A 24 16.93 -13.82 8.60
N LEU A 25 17.12 -12.98 9.62
CA LEU A 25 16.82 -13.33 11.01
C LEU A 25 15.31 -13.56 11.18
N GLY A 26 14.48 -12.64 10.69
CA GLY A 26 13.02 -12.77 10.69
C GLY A 26 12.55 -14.03 9.94
N PHE A 27 13.12 -14.30 8.76
CA PHE A 27 12.88 -15.52 7.99
C PHE A 27 13.22 -16.77 8.78
N SER A 28 14.41 -16.81 9.41
CA SER A 28 14.86 -17.97 10.18
C SER A 28 13.88 -18.28 11.32
N ILE A 29 13.49 -17.25 12.09
CA ILE A 29 12.51 -17.40 13.18
C ILE A 29 11.14 -17.83 12.63
N ALA A 30 10.63 -17.15 11.61
CA ALA A 30 9.31 -17.43 11.07
C ALA A 30 9.22 -18.82 10.42
N PHE A 31 10.29 -19.28 9.77
CA PHE A 31 10.35 -20.60 9.14
C PHE A 31 10.48 -21.72 10.19
N THR A 32 11.33 -21.55 11.19
CA THR A 32 11.50 -22.55 12.27
C THR A 32 10.25 -22.65 13.15
N CYS A 33 9.62 -21.53 13.50
CA CYS A 33 8.45 -21.50 14.37
C CYS A 33 7.12 -21.61 13.60
N GLN A 34 7.13 -21.66 12.26
CA GLN A 34 5.94 -21.60 11.41
C GLN A 34 5.01 -20.43 11.80
N PHE A 35 5.62 -19.27 12.03
CA PHE A 35 4.97 -18.11 12.66
C PHE A 35 4.79 -16.96 11.67
N ASP A 36 3.69 -17.02 10.92
CA ASP A 36 3.39 -16.08 9.83
C ASP A 36 3.10 -14.66 10.30
N LYS A 37 2.73 -14.49 11.57
CA LYS A 37 2.37 -13.19 12.18
C LYS A 37 3.56 -12.23 12.27
N LEU A 38 4.79 -12.75 12.24
CA LEU A 38 6.02 -11.96 12.33
C LEU A 38 6.36 -11.22 11.02
N THR A 39 5.86 -11.69 9.89
CA THR A 39 6.25 -11.18 8.55
C THR A 39 5.94 -9.69 8.38
N ASP A 40 4.67 -9.31 8.56
CA ASP A 40 4.22 -7.92 8.43
C ASP A 40 4.85 -7.00 9.51
N PHE A 41 5.11 -7.53 10.71
CA PHE A 41 5.78 -6.80 11.78
C PHE A 41 7.25 -6.51 11.43
N ALA A 42 7.98 -7.53 10.96
CA ALA A 42 9.39 -7.42 10.57
C ALA A 42 9.60 -6.44 9.40
N GLY A 43 8.66 -6.38 8.45
CA GLY A 43 8.69 -5.38 7.38
C GLY A 43 8.65 -3.94 7.95
N GLY A 44 7.66 -3.63 8.79
CA GLY A 44 7.50 -2.27 9.32
C GLY A 44 8.57 -1.87 10.34
N THR A 45 9.00 -2.77 11.22
CA THR A 45 10.08 -2.45 12.17
C THR A 45 11.41 -2.21 11.47
N ASN A 46 11.69 -2.85 10.34
CA ASN A 46 12.90 -2.63 9.58
C ASN A 46 12.97 -1.19 9.02
N PHE A 47 11.85 -0.64 8.51
CA PHE A 47 11.78 0.78 8.15
C PHE A 47 12.13 1.71 9.33
N ILE A 48 11.61 1.41 10.52
CA ILE A 48 11.91 2.19 11.74
C ILE A 48 13.41 2.08 12.05
N VAL A 49 13.98 0.88 12.02
CA VAL A 49 15.41 0.64 12.24
C VAL A 49 16.26 1.45 11.26
N LEU A 50 15.95 1.43 9.96
CA LEU A 50 16.70 2.20 8.95
C LEU A 50 16.58 3.71 9.18
N SER A 51 15.40 4.21 9.53
CA SER A 51 15.18 5.63 9.79
C SER A 51 15.96 6.15 11.01
N VAL A 52 16.02 5.35 12.08
CA VAL A 52 16.76 5.67 13.31
C VAL A 52 18.26 5.52 13.07
N LEU A 53 18.68 4.43 12.41
CA LEU A 53 20.09 4.15 12.11
C LEU A 53 20.71 5.27 11.28
N THR A 54 20.10 5.60 10.14
CA THR A 54 20.64 6.61 9.23
C THR A 54 20.66 8.00 9.87
N LEU A 55 19.63 8.35 10.65
CA LEU A 55 19.61 9.61 11.39
C LEU A 55 20.70 9.65 12.47
N SER A 56 20.90 8.55 13.21
CA SER A 56 21.91 8.47 14.28
C SER A 56 23.34 8.52 13.75
N LEU A 57 23.58 7.96 12.56
CA LEU A 57 24.87 8.00 11.89
C LEU A 57 25.18 9.36 11.25
N SER A 58 24.13 10.10 10.88
CA SER A 58 24.25 11.39 10.19
C SER A 58 25.07 12.40 11.02
N PRO A 59 26.01 13.12 10.40
CA PRO A 59 26.81 14.14 11.11
C PRO A 59 25.99 15.34 11.55
N THR A 60 24.87 15.62 10.88
CA THR A 60 23.94 16.72 11.16
C THR A 60 22.55 16.21 11.47
N HIS A 61 21.78 17.00 12.22
CA HIS A 61 20.40 16.68 12.60
C HIS A 61 19.49 17.86 12.27
N THR A 62 19.38 18.20 10.98
CA THR A 62 18.52 19.29 10.56
C THR A 62 17.05 18.95 10.78
N ALA A 63 16.18 19.97 10.90
CA ALA A 63 14.74 19.76 11.07
C ALA A 63 14.13 18.87 9.98
N ARG A 64 14.62 19.01 8.73
CA ARG A 64 14.20 18.19 7.58
C ARG A 64 14.55 16.71 7.75
N GLN A 65 15.75 16.41 8.23
CA GLN A 65 16.20 15.03 8.48
C GLN A 65 15.36 14.38 9.58
N ILE A 66 15.18 15.08 10.70
CA ILE A 66 14.36 14.60 11.82
C ILE A 66 12.93 14.35 11.33
N LEU A 67 12.36 15.28 10.56
CA LEU A 67 11.00 15.18 10.07
C LEU A 67 10.80 14.03 9.08
N ALA A 68 11.68 13.90 8.08
CA ALA A 68 11.60 12.81 7.09
C ALA A 68 11.79 11.43 7.75
N SER A 69 12.76 11.27 8.65
CA SER A 69 12.93 10.05 9.43
C SER A 69 11.72 9.75 10.31
N THR A 70 11.17 10.77 10.99
CA THR A 70 9.97 10.62 11.83
C THR A 70 8.76 10.22 10.99
N PHE A 71 8.59 10.82 9.81
CA PHE A 71 7.49 10.52 8.90
C PHE A 71 7.54 9.07 8.41
N LEU A 72 8.73 8.58 8.03
CA LEU A 72 8.94 7.19 7.67
C LEU A 72 8.65 6.25 8.86
N ALA A 73 9.17 6.57 10.04
CA ALA A 73 8.96 5.77 11.25
C ALA A 73 7.50 5.70 11.68
N LEU A 74 6.78 6.84 11.69
CA LEU A 74 5.36 6.90 12.06
C LEU A 74 4.47 6.16 11.05
N TRP A 75 4.76 6.31 9.75
CA TRP A 75 4.07 5.55 8.70
C TRP A 75 4.28 4.05 8.89
N ALA A 76 5.53 3.62 9.09
CA ALA A 76 5.87 2.22 9.28
C ALA A 76 5.27 1.62 10.56
N LEU A 77 5.28 2.38 11.67
CA LEU A 77 4.67 1.99 12.93
C LEU A 77 3.16 1.81 12.78
N ARG A 78 2.49 2.72 12.08
CA ARG A 78 1.05 2.63 11.86
C ARG A 78 0.70 1.46 10.93
N LEU A 79 1.43 1.28 9.83
CA LEU A 79 1.21 0.17 8.89
C LEU A 79 1.39 -1.18 9.60
N SER A 80 2.54 -1.39 10.25
CA SER A 80 2.80 -2.64 10.99
C SER A 80 1.85 -2.84 12.16
N GLY A 81 1.55 -1.80 12.93
CA GLY A 81 0.62 -1.86 14.06
C GLY A 81 -0.80 -2.25 13.63
N PHE A 82 -1.30 -1.67 12.54
CA PHE A 82 -2.61 -2.02 12.00
C PHE A 82 -2.67 -3.45 11.46
N LEU A 83 -1.64 -3.88 10.71
CA LEU A 83 -1.56 -5.24 10.19
C LEU A 83 -1.48 -6.27 11.32
N LEU A 84 -0.63 -6.02 12.33
CA LEU A 84 -0.50 -6.87 13.51
C LEU A 84 -1.82 -6.94 14.27
N PHE A 85 -2.46 -5.80 14.56
CA PHE A 85 -3.77 -5.76 15.20
C PHE A 85 -4.81 -6.58 14.44
N ARG A 86 -4.88 -6.42 13.11
CA ARG A 86 -5.81 -7.16 12.24
C ARG A 86 -5.57 -8.67 12.31
N ILE A 87 -4.32 -9.10 12.24
CA ILE A 87 -3.95 -10.51 12.30
C ILE A 87 -4.27 -11.10 13.68
N LEU A 88 -3.98 -10.38 14.77
CA LEU A 88 -4.33 -10.82 16.13
C LEU A 88 -5.84 -10.97 16.32
N LYS A 89 -6.66 -10.14 15.66
CA LYS A 89 -8.12 -10.24 15.70
C LYS A 89 -8.69 -11.29 14.75
N THR A 90 -8.09 -11.51 13.59
CA THR A 90 -8.58 -12.47 12.57
C THR A 90 -8.06 -13.89 12.82
N GLY A 91 -6.98 -14.03 13.60
CA GLY A 91 -6.37 -15.30 14.01
C GLY A 91 -5.43 -15.91 12.98
N HIS A 92 -5.71 -15.71 11.68
CA HIS A 92 -5.02 -16.39 10.58
C HIS A 92 -4.77 -15.48 9.37
N ASP A 93 -3.65 -15.67 8.67
CA ASP A 93 -3.33 -14.98 7.41
C ASP A 93 -3.24 -15.98 6.25
N THR A 94 -4.30 -16.03 5.44
CA THR A 94 -4.43 -16.97 4.32
C THR A 94 -3.39 -16.75 3.22
N ARG A 95 -2.63 -15.63 3.22
CA ARG A 95 -1.59 -15.36 2.21
C ARG A 95 -0.39 -16.31 2.31
N PHE A 96 -0.15 -16.88 3.49
CA PHE A 96 1.04 -17.67 3.78
C PHE A 96 0.79 -19.17 3.87
N ASP A 97 -0.46 -19.61 3.83
CA ASP A 97 -0.86 -21.03 3.95
C ASP A 97 -0.10 -21.94 2.99
N ASP A 98 -0.01 -21.54 1.73
CA ASP A 98 0.66 -22.33 0.70
C ASP A 98 2.19 -22.12 0.68
N LYS A 99 2.73 -21.14 1.40
CA LYS A 99 4.13 -20.72 1.28
C LYS A 99 4.99 -21.08 2.49
N ARG A 100 4.45 -21.00 3.71
CA ARG A 100 5.21 -21.13 4.97
C ARG A 100 5.92 -22.49 5.15
N SER A 101 5.36 -23.54 4.56
CA SER A 101 5.93 -24.89 4.59
C SER A 101 6.99 -25.13 3.52
N ARG A 102 7.13 -24.21 2.54
CA ARG A 102 8.06 -24.34 1.41
C ARG A 102 9.20 -23.33 1.55
N PHE A 103 10.41 -23.84 1.74
CA PHE A 103 11.62 -23.04 1.99
C PHE A 103 11.85 -21.95 0.92
N PHE A 104 11.98 -22.31 -0.36
CA PHE A 104 12.32 -21.35 -1.41
C PHE A 104 11.23 -20.30 -1.69
N PRO A 105 9.93 -20.64 -1.79
CA PRO A 105 8.86 -19.64 -1.93
C PRO A 105 8.78 -18.68 -0.74
N PHE A 106 9.01 -19.17 0.48
CA PHE A 106 9.01 -18.33 1.66
C PHE A 106 10.24 -17.41 1.67
N LEU A 107 11.43 -17.94 1.40
CA LEU A 107 12.65 -17.14 1.27
C LEU A 107 12.51 -16.05 0.19
N GLY A 108 11.91 -16.38 -0.96
CA GLY A 108 11.63 -15.42 -2.02
C GLY A 108 10.72 -14.27 -1.57
N PHE A 109 9.73 -14.54 -0.71
CA PHE A 109 8.90 -13.49 -0.11
C PHE A 109 9.73 -12.56 0.80
N TRP A 110 10.58 -13.12 1.67
CA TRP A 110 11.44 -12.33 2.56
C TRP A 110 12.49 -11.53 1.81
N THR A 111 13.07 -12.07 0.74
CA THR A 111 13.99 -11.32 -0.14
C THR A 111 13.28 -10.18 -0.86
N PHE A 112 12.06 -10.41 -1.36
CA PHE A 112 11.26 -9.35 -1.95
C PHE A 112 10.87 -8.27 -0.93
N GLN A 113 10.55 -8.68 0.30
CA GLN A 113 10.30 -7.76 1.41
C GLN A 113 11.55 -6.94 1.76
N ALA A 114 12.74 -7.56 1.78
CA ALA A 114 14.01 -6.86 1.95
C ALA A 114 14.23 -5.80 0.87
N LEU A 115 14.05 -6.16 -0.41
CA LEU A 115 14.19 -5.25 -1.53
C LEU A 115 13.19 -4.08 -1.42
N TRP A 116 11.96 -4.37 -1.01
CA TRP A 116 10.93 -3.37 -0.79
C TRP A 116 11.30 -2.39 0.32
N VAL A 117 11.66 -2.87 1.50
CA VAL A 117 12.06 -2.01 2.62
C VAL A 117 13.24 -1.12 2.25
N TRP A 118 14.26 -1.70 1.64
CA TRP A 118 15.47 -0.97 1.27
C TRP A 118 15.19 0.11 0.22
N THR A 119 14.48 -0.24 -0.85
CA THR A 119 14.18 0.68 -1.96
C THR A 119 13.28 1.83 -1.51
N VAL A 120 12.24 1.55 -0.72
CA VAL A 120 11.30 2.58 -0.23
C VAL A 120 11.95 3.50 0.80
N SER A 121 12.98 3.04 1.51
CA SER A 121 13.73 3.86 2.48
C SER A 121 14.75 4.81 1.85
N LEU A 122 15.05 4.67 0.54
CA LEU A 122 16.10 5.43 -0.15
C LEU A 122 16.04 6.95 0.07
N PRO A 123 14.88 7.63 0.01
CA PRO A 123 14.83 9.08 0.25
C PRO A 123 15.40 9.48 1.60
N VAL A 124 15.07 8.75 2.67
CA VAL A 124 15.55 9.03 4.03
C VAL A 124 17.02 8.64 4.18
N THR A 125 17.41 7.47 3.65
CA THR A 125 18.79 6.99 3.68
C THR A 125 19.74 8.00 3.03
N ILE A 126 19.40 8.46 1.83
CA ILE A 126 20.24 9.38 1.05
C ILE A 126 20.21 10.78 1.68
N LEU A 127 19.07 11.27 2.14
CA LEU A 127 18.97 12.55 2.85
C LEU A 127 19.89 12.59 4.08
N ASN A 128 19.98 11.49 4.82
CA ASN A 128 20.79 11.40 6.03
C ASN A 128 22.27 11.09 5.76
N SER A 129 22.66 10.85 4.52
CA SER A 129 24.01 10.44 4.17
C SER A 129 25.06 11.56 4.31
N PRO A 130 26.33 11.23 4.59
CA PRO A 130 27.39 12.23 4.74
C PRO A 130 27.65 12.98 3.43
N ARG A 131 27.43 12.35 2.27
CA ARG A 131 27.59 13.04 0.98
C ARG A 131 26.58 14.18 0.81
N VAL A 132 25.33 13.98 1.24
CA VAL A 132 24.27 15.00 1.15
C VAL A 132 24.38 16.04 2.27
N THR A 133 24.80 15.64 3.46
CA THR A 133 24.90 16.49 4.65
C THR A 133 26.22 17.25 4.77
N SER A 134 27.15 17.06 3.81
CA SER A 134 28.47 17.67 3.84
C SER A 134 28.41 19.20 3.83
N GLU A 135 29.16 19.83 4.74
CA GLU A 135 29.30 21.29 4.79
C GLU A 135 29.96 21.87 3.52
N SER A 136 30.65 21.04 2.73
CA SER A 136 31.22 21.44 1.44
C SER A 136 30.18 21.91 0.42
N HIS A 137 28.91 21.56 0.60
CA HIS A 137 27.79 21.97 -0.26
C HIS A 137 27.07 23.23 0.24
N GLY A 138 27.68 24.01 1.14
CA GLY A 138 27.02 25.14 1.78
C GLY A 138 25.94 24.73 2.80
N GLY A 139 25.94 23.46 3.21
CA GLY A 139 25.00 22.87 4.15
C GLY A 139 23.62 22.57 3.53
N HIS A 140 22.59 22.50 4.37
CA HIS A 140 21.21 22.31 3.91
C HIS A 140 20.50 23.65 3.70
N PRO A 141 19.55 23.71 2.74
CA PRO A 141 18.61 24.81 2.68
C PRO A 141 17.94 25.02 4.03
N ALA A 142 17.78 26.29 4.42
CA ALA A 142 17.00 26.66 5.59
C ALA A 142 15.64 25.95 5.56
N PHE A 143 15.18 25.49 6.72
CA PHE A 143 13.90 24.80 6.82
C PHE A 143 12.75 25.76 6.52
N GLY A 144 11.69 25.25 5.89
CA GLY A 144 10.53 26.04 5.47
C GLY A 144 10.57 26.42 3.99
N THR A 145 11.31 25.68 3.17
CA THR A 145 11.21 25.81 1.72
C THR A 145 9.80 25.44 1.24
N PRO A 146 9.36 25.90 0.07
CA PRO A 146 8.09 25.44 -0.51
C PRO A 146 7.99 23.91 -0.59
N ALA A 147 9.08 23.20 -0.86
CA ALA A 147 9.11 21.73 -0.83
C ALA A 147 8.86 21.17 0.58
N ASP A 148 9.40 21.79 1.62
CA ASP A 148 9.12 21.40 3.01
C ASP A 148 7.63 21.52 3.33
N ILE A 149 7.02 22.65 2.97
CA ILE A 149 5.59 22.92 3.21
C ILE A 149 4.72 21.93 2.45
N VAL A 150 4.99 21.73 1.15
CA VAL A 150 4.26 20.79 0.30
C VAL A 150 4.41 19.36 0.82
N GLY A 151 5.63 18.93 1.16
CA GLY A 151 5.90 17.62 1.73
C GLY A 151 5.14 17.38 3.04
N ILE A 152 5.10 18.35 3.94
CA ILE A 152 4.36 18.24 5.21
C ILE A 152 2.86 18.10 4.96
N ILE A 153 2.29 18.94 4.09
CA ILE A 153 0.87 18.89 3.76
C ILE A 153 0.52 17.55 3.10
N MET A 154 1.31 17.11 2.11
CA MET A 154 1.12 15.83 1.45
C MET A 154 1.18 14.67 2.44
N TYR A 155 2.16 14.67 3.36
CA TYR A 155 2.28 13.63 4.38
C TYR A 155 1.07 13.61 5.30
N ALA A 156 0.66 14.77 5.84
CA ALA A 156 -0.48 14.87 6.74
C ALA A 156 -1.77 14.37 6.08
N VAL A 157 -2.04 14.81 4.84
CA VAL A 157 -3.21 14.37 4.07
C VAL A 157 -3.13 12.87 3.78
N GLY A 158 -1.98 12.38 3.29
CA GLY A 158 -1.80 10.98 2.93
C GLY A 158 -1.97 10.05 4.12
N PHE A 159 -1.31 10.39 5.23
CA PHE A 159 -1.37 9.63 6.47
C PHE A 159 -2.78 9.58 7.05
N LEU A 160 -3.51 10.71 7.05
CA LEU A 160 -4.89 10.78 7.52
C LEU A 160 -5.85 9.98 6.62
N VAL A 161 -5.73 10.13 5.30
CA VAL A 161 -6.56 9.40 4.33
C VAL A 161 -6.36 7.89 4.51
N GLU A 162 -5.11 7.44 4.63
CA GLU A 162 -4.78 6.04 4.84
C GLU A 162 -5.34 5.51 6.16
N ALA A 163 -5.08 6.20 7.26
CA ALA A 163 -5.56 5.80 8.59
C ALA A 163 -7.09 5.73 8.68
N VAL A 164 -7.79 6.74 8.14
CA VAL A 164 -9.26 6.78 8.15
C VAL A 164 -9.83 5.69 7.25
N ALA A 165 -9.25 5.46 6.07
CA ALA A 165 -9.68 4.40 5.16
C ALA A 165 -9.54 3.00 5.80
N ASP A 166 -8.41 2.72 6.45
CA ASP A 166 -8.20 1.43 7.10
C ASP A 166 -9.19 1.19 8.25
N VAL A 167 -9.47 2.21 9.07
CA VAL A 167 -10.49 2.13 10.14
C VAL A 167 -11.89 1.93 9.56
N GLN A 168 -12.26 2.65 8.50
CA GLN A 168 -13.55 2.48 7.82
C GLN A 168 -13.71 1.05 7.28
N LYS A 169 -12.69 0.53 6.60
CA LYS A 169 -12.67 -0.82 6.03
C LYS A 169 -12.74 -1.89 7.12
N TYR A 170 -12.02 -1.69 8.23
CA TYR A 170 -12.04 -2.60 9.37
C TYR A 170 -13.43 -2.65 10.02
N ARG A 171 -14.03 -1.50 10.36
CA ARG A 171 -15.37 -1.41 10.95
C ARG A 171 -16.44 -2.03 10.04
N PHE A 172 -16.34 -1.79 8.74
CA PHE A 172 -17.25 -2.39 7.78
C PHE A 172 -17.17 -3.92 7.80
N ARG A 173 -15.95 -4.48 7.81
CA ARG A 173 -15.73 -5.93 7.86
C ARG A 173 -16.16 -6.56 9.18
N SER A 174 -15.94 -5.88 10.31
CA SER A 174 -16.37 -6.40 11.61
C SER A 174 -17.90 -6.49 11.70
N LEU A 175 -18.62 -5.48 11.19
CA LEU A 175 -20.09 -5.49 11.13
C LEU A 175 -20.63 -6.55 10.17
N SER A 176 -19.95 -6.80 9.06
CA SER A 176 -20.37 -7.81 8.07
C SER A 176 -20.17 -9.26 8.54
N ASN A 177 -19.35 -9.50 9.57
CA ASN A 177 -19.10 -10.83 10.12
C ASN A 177 -20.13 -11.25 11.19
N ASP A 178 -21.01 -10.36 11.63
CA ASP A 178 -22.12 -10.72 12.52
C ASP A 178 -23.19 -11.50 11.74
N ASN A 179 -23.49 -12.70 12.23
CA ASN A 179 -24.32 -13.73 11.57
C ASN A 179 -25.78 -13.30 11.26
N ASN A 180 -26.21 -12.13 11.72
CA ASN A 180 -27.61 -11.67 11.68
C ASN A 180 -27.92 -10.69 10.53
N SER A 181 -26.94 -10.30 9.70
CA SER A 181 -27.18 -9.40 8.56
C SER A 181 -27.52 -10.20 7.29
N SER A 182 -28.77 -10.07 6.84
CA SER A 182 -29.28 -10.52 5.53
C SER A 182 -28.58 -9.85 4.33
N SER A 183 -27.68 -8.90 4.56
CA SER A 183 -26.92 -8.16 3.55
C SER A 183 -25.46 -8.65 3.41
N ARG A 184 -25.29 -9.96 3.16
CA ARG A 184 -23.98 -10.65 3.12
C ARG A 184 -23.13 -10.35 1.87
N SER A 185 -23.32 -9.17 1.25
CA SER A 185 -22.65 -8.71 0.01
C SER A 185 -22.60 -7.18 -0.12
N ASN A 186 -22.57 -6.44 0.99
CA ASN A 186 -22.44 -4.99 0.85
C ASN A 186 -20.97 -4.63 0.61
N THR A 187 -20.76 -3.72 -0.32
CA THR A 187 -19.43 -3.15 -0.60
C THR A 187 -19.22 -2.03 0.39
N CYS A 188 -17.99 -1.82 0.84
CA CYS A 188 -17.69 -0.64 1.63
C CYS A 188 -17.89 0.58 0.72
N ASP A 189 -19.01 1.28 0.89
CA ASP A 189 -19.40 2.47 0.13
C ASP A 189 -19.77 3.59 1.12
N VAL A 190 -18.89 3.80 2.10
CA VAL A 190 -19.07 4.81 3.16
C VAL A 190 -17.81 5.64 3.27
N GLY A 191 -17.96 6.92 3.61
CA GLY A 191 -16.83 7.83 3.83
C GLY A 191 -15.91 7.90 2.61
N LEU A 192 -14.60 7.66 2.82
CA LEU A 192 -13.61 7.73 1.75
C LEU A 192 -13.83 6.68 0.66
N PHE A 193 -14.46 5.55 0.98
CA PHE A 193 -14.77 4.51 0.01
C PHE A 193 -15.89 4.86 -0.97
N SER A 194 -16.64 5.92 -0.68
CA SER A 194 -17.59 6.50 -1.65
C SER A 194 -16.91 7.45 -2.63
N TRP A 195 -15.67 7.88 -2.38
CA TRP A 195 -14.91 8.80 -3.24
C TRP A 195 -13.80 8.09 -4.03
N SER A 196 -13.22 7.05 -3.45
CA SER A 196 -12.21 6.19 -4.08
C SER A 196 -12.44 4.74 -3.68
N ARG A 197 -12.14 3.79 -4.56
CA ARG A 197 -12.19 2.35 -4.27
C ARG A 197 -11.03 1.90 -3.40
N HIS A 198 -9.88 2.56 -3.53
CA HIS A 198 -8.65 2.29 -2.76
C HIS A 198 -8.06 3.58 -2.15
N PRO A 199 -8.80 4.28 -1.27
CA PRO A 199 -8.32 5.51 -0.64
C PRO A 199 -7.09 5.25 0.23
N ASN A 200 -6.97 4.07 0.84
CA ASN A 200 -5.79 3.68 1.62
C ASN A 200 -4.52 3.64 0.75
N TYR A 201 -4.59 3.09 -0.46
CA TYR A 201 -3.46 3.08 -1.40
C TYR A 201 -3.08 4.46 -1.89
N PHE A 202 -4.07 5.33 -2.13
CA PHE A 202 -3.79 6.72 -2.45
C PHE A 202 -3.04 7.43 -1.32
N GLY A 203 -3.48 7.24 -0.07
CA GLY A 203 -2.81 7.81 1.10
C GLY A 203 -1.37 7.30 1.24
N GLU A 204 -1.15 6.01 1.05
CA GLU A 204 0.17 5.38 1.12
C GLU A 204 1.13 5.91 0.04
N ILE A 205 0.65 6.04 -1.22
CA ILE A 205 1.41 6.64 -2.32
C ILE A 205 1.76 8.10 -1.98
N LEU A 206 0.78 8.87 -1.50
CA LEU A 206 0.97 10.29 -1.16
C LEU A 206 2.01 10.49 -0.07
N VAL A 207 2.05 9.61 0.95
CA VAL A 207 3.08 9.61 2.00
C VAL A 207 4.48 9.40 1.43
N GLN A 208 4.67 8.47 0.49
CA GLN A 208 6.02 8.25 -0.07
C GLN A 208 6.50 9.41 -0.93
N PHE A 209 5.61 9.99 -1.74
CA PHE A 209 5.95 11.19 -2.51
C PHE A 209 6.20 12.39 -1.58
N ALA A 210 5.52 12.48 -0.44
CA ALA A 210 5.78 13.51 0.56
C ALA A 210 7.20 13.40 1.15
N ILE A 211 7.61 12.19 1.56
CA ILE A 211 8.95 11.95 2.11
C ILE A 211 10.03 12.25 1.05
N PHE A 212 9.82 11.85 -0.20
CA PHE A 212 10.71 12.21 -1.30
C PHE A 212 10.79 13.73 -1.51
N THR A 213 9.66 14.44 -1.45
CA THR A 213 9.61 15.90 -1.62
C THR A 213 10.41 16.62 -0.54
N LEU A 214 10.41 16.12 0.70
CA LEU A 214 11.31 16.60 1.75
C LEU A 214 12.77 16.27 1.41
N ALA A 215 13.05 15.01 1.08
CA ALA A 215 14.41 14.53 0.86
C ALA A 215 15.16 15.22 -0.29
N ILE A 216 14.46 15.61 -1.36
CA ILE A 216 15.06 16.21 -2.56
C ILE A 216 15.43 17.69 -2.39
N SER A 217 15.00 18.34 -1.29
CA SER A 217 15.14 19.79 -1.11
C SER A 217 16.59 20.32 -1.31
N PRO A 218 17.67 19.67 -0.84
CA PRO A 218 19.03 20.16 -1.09
C PRO A 218 19.37 20.33 -2.58
N SER A 219 19.07 19.33 -3.42
CA SER A 219 19.26 19.43 -4.87
C SER A 219 18.25 20.37 -5.54
N ALA A 220 16.98 20.34 -5.12
CA ALA A 220 15.92 21.12 -5.75
C ALA A 220 16.12 22.64 -5.62
N TYR A 221 16.81 23.08 -4.56
CA TYR A 221 17.11 24.50 -4.31
C TYR A 221 18.57 24.87 -4.59
N GLY A 222 19.33 24.01 -5.28
CA GLY A 222 20.67 24.32 -5.78
C GLY A 222 21.79 24.31 -4.75
N TYR A 223 21.57 23.77 -3.54
CA TYR A 223 22.65 23.53 -2.57
C TYR A 223 23.54 22.36 -3.02
N ILE A 224 22.95 21.42 -3.75
CA ILE A 224 23.69 20.37 -4.44
C ILE A 224 23.42 20.54 -5.93
N SER A 225 24.45 20.92 -6.68
CA SER A 225 24.38 21.14 -8.12
C SER A 225 25.03 19.99 -8.90
N PRO A 226 24.53 19.63 -10.11
CA PRO A 226 25.19 18.68 -10.99
C PRO A 226 26.65 19.02 -11.32
N SER A 227 26.97 20.32 -11.34
CA SER A 227 28.32 20.82 -11.66
C SER A 227 29.32 20.69 -10.51
N GLU A 228 28.83 20.65 -9.27
CA GLU A 228 29.65 20.61 -8.05
C GLU A 228 29.75 19.18 -7.50
N ASP A 229 28.62 18.49 -7.44
CA ASP A 229 28.54 17.11 -7.01
C ASP A 229 27.41 16.36 -7.72
N GLY A 230 27.67 15.99 -8.97
CA GLY A 230 26.75 15.20 -9.78
C GLY A 230 26.37 13.86 -9.14
N GLY A 231 27.20 13.30 -8.25
CA GLY A 231 26.91 12.07 -7.52
C GLY A 231 25.78 12.25 -6.50
N ALA A 232 25.91 13.22 -5.58
CA ALA A 232 24.86 13.51 -4.61
C ALA A 232 23.58 14.00 -5.27
N TYR A 233 23.70 14.84 -6.30
CA TYR A 233 22.55 15.28 -7.09
C TYR A 233 21.80 14.08 -7.67
N ALA A 234 22.51 13.20 -8.40
CA ALA A 234 21.90 12.01 -8.99
C ALA A 234 21.28 11.10 -7.92
N ALA A 235 21.97 10.88 -6.79
CA ALA A 235 21.47 10.04 -5.71
C ALA A 235 20.13 10.57 -5.14
N GLN A 236 20.02 11.87 -4.88
CA GLN A 236 18.78 12.44 -4.37
C GLN A 236 17.62 12.27 -5.36
N TYR A 237 17.84 12.50 -6.66
CA TYR A 237 16.79 12.29 -7.67
C TYR A 237 16.44 10.80 -7.86
N ILE A 238 17.44 9.91 -7.87
CA ILE A 238 17.23 8.46 -7.97
C ILE A 238 16.46 7.92 -6.77
N SER A 239 16.52 8.58 -5.61
CA SER A 239 15.74 8.16 -4.43
C SER A 239 14.22 8.13 -4.68
N ILE A 240 13.71 8.83 -5.70
CA ILE A 240 12.30 8.74 -6.16
C ILE A 240 11.89 7.30 -6.51
N LEU A 241 12.85 6.45 -6.85
CA LEU A 241 12.63 5.03 -7.09
C LEU A 241 11.89 4.37 -5.91
N GLY A 242 12.08 4.81 -4.68
CA GLY A 242 11.30 4.32 -3.53
C GLY A 242 9.79 4.54 -3.71
N ALA A 243 9.38 5.77 -3.97
CA ALA A 243 7.96 6.13 -4.16
C ALA A 243 7.37 5.49 -5.43
N VAL A 244 8.13 5.48 -6.54
CA VAL A 244 7.72 4.86 -7.80
C VAL A 244 7.60 3.35 -7.66
N PHE A 245 8.54 2.71 -6.98
CA PHE A 245 8.53 1.26 -6.74
C PHE A 245 7.32 0.88 -5.89
N LEU A 246 7.06 1.55 -4.76
CA LEU A 246 5.87 1.27 -3.95
C LEU A 246 4.58 1.46 -4.75
N THR A 247 4.50 2.55 -5.53
CA THR A 247 3.36 2.81 -6.40
C THR A 247 3.17 1.67 -7.39
N ALA A 248 4.23 1.21 -8.06
CA ALA A 248 4.17 0.10 -9.00
C ALA A 248 3.71 -1.21 -8.32
N LEU A 249 4.15 -1.48 -7.08
CA LEU A 249 3.68 -2.64 -6.33
C LEU A 249 2.18 -2.58 -6.06
N LEU A 250 1.68 -1.44 -5.58
CA LEU A 250 0.27 -1.25 -5.28
C LEU A 250 -0.60 -1.30 -6.53
N LEU A 251 -0.15 -0.70 -7.63
CA LEU A 251 -0.91 -0.67 -8.88
C LEU A 251 -0.89 -2.02 -9.61
N PHE A 252 0.27 -2.68 -9.71
CA PHE A 252 0.44 -3.78 -10.66
C PHE A 252 0.64 -5.16 -10.03
N VAL A 253 1.17 -5.24 -8.81
CA VAL A 253 1.63 -6.52 -8.24
C VAL A 253 0.71 -7.01 -7.11
N SER A 254 0.62 -6.25 -6.03
CA SER A 254 0.04 -6.72 -4.77
C SER A 254 -1.26 -6.01 -4.35
N GLY A 255 -1.57 -4.85 -4.95
CA GLY A 255 -2.74 -4.06 -4.56
C GLY A 255 -3.95 -4.27 -5.46
N LEU A 256 -4.10 -3.40 -6.46
CA LEU A 256 -5.30 -3.25 -7.28
C LEU A 256 -5.61 -4.47 -8.15
N THR A 257 -4.58 -5.08 -8.75
CA THR A 257 -4.74 -6.28 -9.61
C THR A 257 -5.37 -7.45 -8.88
N LEU A 258 -5.02 -7.64 -7.61
CA LEU A 258 -5.50 -8.74 -6.78
C LEU A 258 -6.91 -8.48 -6.21
N GLN A 259 -7.33 -7.21 -6.11
CA GLN A 259 -8.61 -6.85 -5.48
C GLN A 259 -9.73 -6.55 -6.48
N GLU A 260 -9.44 -5.83 -7.56
CA GLU A 260 -10.47 -5.33 -8.48
C GLU A 260 -11.13 -6.46 -9.27
N ARG A 261 -10.40 -7.03 -10.25
CA ARG A 261 -10.96 -8.04 -11.15
C ARG A 261 -11.34 -9.34 -10.42
N PRO A 262 -10.51 -9.91 -9.53
CA PRO A 262 -10.90 -11.11 -8.77
C PRO A 262 -12.06 -10.86 -7.79
N GLY A 263 -12.10 -9.68 -7.16
CA GLY A 263 -13.19 -9.31 -6.25
C GLY A 263 -14.52 -9.17 -6.99
N ALA A 264 -14.50 -8.53 -8.16
CA ALA A 264 -15.67 -8.42 -9.02
C ALA A 264 -16.13 -9.77 -9.56
N LYS A 265 -15.20 -10.62 -10.01
CA LYS A 265 -15.49 -11.98 -10.45
C LYS A 265 -16.22 -12.77 -9.35
N LYS A 266 -15.69 -12.77 -8.13
CA LYS A 266 -16.28 -13.51 -7.00
C LYS A 266 -17.71 -13.06 -6.69
N LYS A 267 -17.98 -11.75 -6.73
CA LYS A 267 -19.33 -11.20 -6.50
C LYS A 267 -20.29 -11.52 -7.65
N PHE A 268 -19.84 -11.34 -8.89
CA PHE A 268 -20.62 -11.69 -10.07
C PHE A 268 -20.99 -13.17 -10.11
N GLU A 269 -20.03 -14.05 -9.83
CA GLU A 269 -20.25 -15.49 -9.87
C GLU A 269 -21.17 -15.99 -8.75
N LYS A 270 -21.27 -15.22 -7.66
CA LYS A 270 -22.18 -15.49 -6.53
C LYS A 270 -23.60 -15.03 -6.81
N ASP A 271 -23.80 -13.78 -7.24
CA ASP A 271 -25.14 -13.17 -7.35
C ASP A 271 -25.73 -13.28 -8.78
N GLY A 272 -24.86 -13.47 -9.78
CA GLY A 272 -25.21 -13.51 -11.20
C GLY A 272 -25.56 -12.14 -11.81
N PRO A 273 -25.84 -12.07 -13.12
CA PRO A 273 -26.00 -10.81 -13.85
C PRO A 273 -27.21 -9.96 -13.43
N ALA A 274 -28.25 -10.59 -12.89
CA ALA A 274 -29.48 -9.93 -12.42
C ALA A 274 -29.61 -9.93 -10.89
N GLY A 275 -28.58 -10.34 -10.15
CA GLY A 275 -28.61 -10.31 -8.69
C GLY A 275 -28.44 -8.89 -8.16
N ASP A 276 -29.26 -8.50 -7.16
CA ASP A 276 -29.22 -7.16 -6.57
C ASP A 276 -27.81 -6.79 -6.05
N GLY A 277 -27.12 -7.74 -5.39
CA GLY A 277 -25.77 -7.52 -4.88
C GLY A 277 -24.74 -7.22 -5.98
N TRP A 278 -24.82 -7.89 -7.13
CA TRP A 278 -23.97 -7.58 -8.29
C TRP A 278 -24.31 -6.21 -8.88
N LEU A 279 -25.59 -5.90 -9.07
CA LEU A 279 -26.02 -4.63 -9.66
C LEU A 279 -25.57 -3.44 -8.81
N ARG A 280 -25.70 -3.53 -7.48
CA ARG A 280 -25.22 -2.51 -6.54
C ARG A 280 -23.70 -2.39 -6.55
N TYR A 281 -22.97 -3.50 -6.63
CA TYR A 281 -21.52 -3.47 -6.72
C TYR A 281 -21.04 -2.87 -8.04
N LYS A 282 -21.71 -3.20 -9.15
CA LYS A 282 -21.41 -2.63 -10.46
C LYS A 282 -21.64 -1.11 -10.49
N ASP A 283 -22.76 -0.63 -9.96
CA ASP A 283 -23.00 0.82 -9.85
C ASP A 283 -21.89 1.51 -9.03
N TRP A 284 -21.43 0.89 -7.93
CA TRP A 284 -20.30 1.39 -7.15
C TRP A 284 -19.00 1.45 -7.97
N LEU A 285 -18.67 0.42 -8.76
CA LEU A 285 -17.50 0.43 -9.65
C LEU A 285 -17.58 1.57 -10.68
N ASP A 286 -18.76 1.81 -11.25
CA ASP A 286 -18.96 2.80 -12.31
C ASP A 286 -18.90 4.26 -11.80
N ARG A 287 -19.36 4.49 -10.56
CA ARG A 287 -19.43 5.84 -9.96
C ARG A 287 -18.26 6.22 -9.07
N THR A 288 -17.39 5.29 -8.69
CA THR A 288 -16.31 5.53 -7.72
C THR A 288 -14.95 5.51 -8.40
N SER A 289 -14.12 6.54 -8.15
CA SER A 289 -12.75 6.55 -8.68
C SER A 289 -11.95 5.38 -8.17
N ILE A 290 -11.01 4.86 -8.95
CA ILE A 290 -10.22 3.69 -8.53
C ILE A 290 -9.20 4.05 -7.43
N LEU A 291 -8.55 5.20 -7.54
CA LEU A 291 -7.42 5.58 -6.72
C LEU A 291 -7.55 7.00 -6.19
N ILE A 292 -7.60 8.00 -7.07
CA ILE A 292 -7.65 9.41 -6.70
C ILE A 292 -9.05 9.76 -6.15
N PRO A 293 -9.20 10.19 -4.88
CA PRO A 293 -10.51 10.53 -4.32
C PRO A 293 -11.21 11.61 -5.14
N MET A 294 -12.40 11.29 -5.66
CA MET A 294 -13.21 12.21 -6.45
C MET A 294 -14.70 12.07 -6.10
N PRO A 295 -15.49 13.16 -6.15
CA PRO A 295 -16.94 13.06 -5.96
C PRO A 295 -17.58 12.14 -7.02
N PRO A 296 -18.49 11.22 -6.64
CA PRO A 296 -19.14 10.30 -7.57
C PRO A 296 -19.85 10.98 -8.74
N ALA A 297 -20.45 12.14 -8.48
CA ALA A 297 -21.15 12.94 -9.50
C ALA A 297 -20.21 13.47 -10.60
N VAL A 298 -18.92 13.66 -10.28
CA VAL A 298 -17.89 14.05 -11.24
C VAL A 298 -17.38 12.81 -11.96
N TRP A 299 -16.95 11.79 -11.22
CA TRP A 299 -16.38 10.58 -11.80
C TRP A 299 -17.33 9.89 -12.78
N ARG A 300 -18.62 9.78 -12.45
CA ARG A 300 -19.62 9.15 -13.32
C ARG A 300 -19.72 9.82 -14.70
N ARG A 301 -19.50 11.13 -14.77
CA ARG A 301 -19.60 11.92 -16.01
C ARG A 301 -18.31 11.94 -16.84
N LEU A 302 -17.19 11.50 -16.28
CA LEU A 302 -15.91 11.54 -17.00
C LEU A 302 -15.89 10.54 -18.17
N PRO A 303 -15.34 10.93 -19.34
CA PRO A 303 -15.12 10.01 -20.44
C PRO A 303 -14.22 8.84 -20.02
N THR A 304 -14.47 7.67 -20.60
CA THR A 304 -13.68 6.46 -20.34
C THR A 304 -12.18 6.66 -20.59
N VAL A 305 -11.81 7.51 -21.55
CA VAL A 305 -10.40 7.87 -21.82
C VAL A 305 -9.77 8.53 -20.59
N VAL A 306 -10.45 9.50 -19.98
CA VAL A 306 -9.95 10.22 -18.79
C VAL A 306 -9.86 9.27 -17.59
N LYS A 307 -10.86 8.40 -17.39
CA LYS A 307 -10.84 7.39 -16.33
C LYS A 307 -9.64 6.44 -16.48
N ARG A 308 -9.33 6.02 -17.71
CA ARG A 308 -8.23 5.10 -18.03
C ARG A 308 -6.85 5.73 -17.98
N THR A 309 -6.73 7.03 -18.21
CA THR A 309 -5.43 7.73 -18.22
C THR A 309 -5.16 8.39 -16.87
N VAL A 310 -5.84 9.49 -16.58
CA VAL A 310 -5.65 10.29 -15.35
C VAL A 310 -6.16 9.53 -14.13
N GLY A 311 -7.27 8.82 -14.29
CA GLY A 311 -7.91 8.09 -13.22
C GLY A 311 -7.28 6.73 -12.90
N CYS A 312 -6.24 6.29 -13.62
CA CYS A 312 -5.59 4.98 -13.47
C CYS A 312 -6.53 3.76 -13.57
N GLU A 313 -7.71 3.88 -14.18
CA GLU A 313 -8.65 2.76 -14.37
C GLU A 313 -8.27 1.93 -15.61
N TRP A 314 -7.08 1.33 -15.61
CA TRP A 314 -6.61 0.56 -16.77
C TRP A 314 -7.50 -0.66 -17.07
N PRO A 315 -7.54 -1.11 -18.35
CA PRO A 315 -8.35 -2.27 -18.77
C PRO A 315 -8.09 -3.57 -18.00
N MET A 316 -6.91 -3.70 -17.37
CA MET A 316 -6.56 -4.85 -16.54
C MET A 316 -7.39 -4.96 -15.25
N TYR A 317 -7.91 -3.85 -14.74
CA TYR A 317 -8.75 -3.81 -13.54
C TYR A 317 -10.23 -4.04 -13.85
N VAL A 318 -10.66 -3.73 -15.08
CA VAL A 318 -12.06 -3.81 -15.49
C VAL A 318 -12.46 -5.26 -15.72
N PHE A 319 -13.36 -5.74 -14.86
CA PHE A 319 -13.98 -7.05 -15.00
C PHE A 319 -15.00 -7.06 -16.14
N LYS A 320 -14.90 -8.06 -17.02
CA LYS A 320 -15.85 -8.30 -18.11
C LYS A 320 -16.48 -9.69 -17.95
N PRO A 321 -17.77 -9.79 -17.59
CA PRO A 321 -18.43 -11.08 -17.32
C PRO A 321 -18.22 -12.13 -18.41
N GLU A 322 -18.40 -11.75 -19.67
CA GLU A 322 -18.32 -12.67 -20.82
C GLU A 322 -16.93 -13.30 -21.02
N ARG A 323 -15.88 -12.59 -20.61
CA ARG A 323 -14.49 -13.03 -20.76
C ARG A 323 -13.92 -13.67 -19.49
N ASP A 324 -14.38 -13.20 -18.33
CA ASP A 324 -13.68 -13.40 -17.07
C ASP A 324 -14.41 -14.34 -16.11
N ALA A 325 -15.74 -14.49 -16.25
CA ALA A 325 -16.58 -15.32 -15.39
C ALA A 325 -16.76 -16.73 -15.96
N ASP A 326 -16.89 -17.72 -15.08
CA ASP A 326 -17.36 -19.04 -15.47
C ASP A 326 -18.89 -19.04 -15.64
N MET A 327 -19.34 -18.66 -16.82
CA MET A 327 -20.77 -18.54 -17.14
C MET A 327 -21.53 -19.85 -16.99
N LYS A 328 -20.89 -21.02 -17.17
CA LYS A 328 -21.51 -22.33 -16.98
C LYS A 328 -21.79 -22.60 -15.51
N ASN A 329 -20.82 -22.29 -14.64
CA ASN A 329 -21.00 -22.40 -13.19
C ASN A 329 -22.07 -21.43 -12.65
N VAL A 330 -22.17 -20.22 -13.22
CA VAL A 330 -23.21 -19.25 -12.87
C VAL A 330 -24.60 -19.76 -13.26
N GLN A 331 -24.75 -20.33 -14.47
CA GLN A 331 -26.01 -20.92 -14.93
C GLN A 331 -26.43 -22.11 -14.07
N ARG A 332 -25.51 -23.05 -13.79
CA ARG A 332 -25.80 -24.23 -12.95
C ARG A 332 -26.30 -23.85 -11.55
N ARG A 333 -25.64 -22.90 -10.88
CA ARG A 333 -26.09 -22.43 -9.55
C ARG A 333 -27.50 -21.84 -9.57
N ARG A 334 -27.85 -21.10 -10.62
CA ARG A 334 -29.20 -20.54 -10.76
C ARG A 334 -30.26 -21.60 -11.00
N GLU A 335 -29.93 -22.64 -11.75
CA GLU A 335 -30.82 -23.79 -11.94
C GLU A 335 -31.05 -24.53 -10.61
N GLU A 336 -29.99 -24.72 -9.81
CA GLU A 336 -30.07 -25.31 -8.47
C GLU A 336 -30.91 -24.45 -7.50
N GLU A 337 -30.68 -23.13 -7.45
CA GLU A 337 -31.47 -22.19 -6.63
C GLU A 337 -32.93 -22.10 -7.09
N GLY A 338 -33.17 -22.14 -8.41
CA GLY A 338 -34.50 -22.17 -8.99
C GLY A 338 -35.27 -23.43 -8.59
N ARG A 339 -34.62 -24.60 -8.67
CA ARG A 339 -35.20 -25.88 -8.22
C ARG A 339 -35.53 -25.86 -6.72
N GLN A 340 -34.62 -25.36 -5.87
CA GLN A 340 -34.86 -25.25 -4.43
C GLN A 340 -36.03 -24.32 -4.08
N ARG A 341 -36.20 -23.22 -4.82
CA ARG A 341 -37.36 -22.33 -4.62
C ARG A 341 -38.67 -23.01 -4.99
N VAL A 342 -38.71 -23.75 -6.09
CA VAL A 342 -39.90 -24.51 -6.50
C VAL A 342 -40.22 -25.60 -5.48
N GLU A 343 -39.24 -26.39 -5.06
CA GLU A 343 -39.40 -27.42 -4.01
C GLU A 343 -39.86 -26.82 -2.67
N SER A 344 -39.38 -25.63 -2.30
CA SER A 344 -39.84 -24.94 -1.07
C SER A 344 -41.28 -24.43 -1.17
N GLN A 345 -41.73 -24.02 -2.36
CA GLN A 345 -43.11 -23.57 -2.59
C GLN A 345 -44.07 -24.76 -2.62
N ASP A 346 -43.68 -25.87 -3.26
CA ASP A 346 -44.47 -27.10 -3.28
C ASP A 346 -44.54 -27.77 -1.88
N GLY A 347 -43.47 -27.68 -1.09
CA GLY A 347 -43.46 -28.13 0.31
C GLY A 347 -44.37 -27.32 1.24
N LEU A 348 -44.56 -26.02 0.96
CA LEU A 348 -45.50 -25.16 1.70
C LEU A 348 -46.96 -25.40 1.30
N MET A 349 -47.22 -25.73 0.03
CA MET A 349 -48.57 -26.00 -0.49
C MET A 349 -49.10 -27.40 -0.14
N SER A 350 -48.21 -28.37 0.14
CA SER A 350 -48.57 -29.75 0.50
C SER A 350 -48.78 -29.99 2.00
N GLY A 351 -48.43 -29.03 2.84
CA GLY A 351 -48.59 -29.09 4.31
C GLY A 351 -49.80 -28.32 4.87
N SER A 352 -50.72 -27.88 4.01
CA SER A 352 -51.94 -27.14 4.37
C SER A 352 -53.16 -28.04 4.50
#